data_AF-A0A938D284-F1
#
_entry.id   AF-A0A938D284-F1
#
_cell.length_a   1.000
_cell.length_b   1.000
_cell.length_c   1.000
_cell.angle_alpha   90.00
_cell.angle_beta   90.00
_cell.angle_gamma   90.00
#
_symmetry.space_group_name_H-M   'P 1'
#
loop_
_entity.id
_entity.type
_entity.pdbx_description
1 polymer ?
#
loop_
_entity_poly.entity_id
_entity_poly.type
_entity_poly.pdbx_seq_one_letter_code
_entity_poly.pdbx_strand_id
1 'polypeptide(L)' 'CNRAACQARALPPIGRDVLPDDDRRSSVPFDFAES' A
#
# COMPACT_ATOMS: atom_id res chain seq x y z
N CYS A 1 0.31 4.06 10.38
CA CYS A 1 0.52 2.68 10.88
C CYS A 1 1.45 1.96 9.91
N ASN A 2 2.47 1.24 10.39
CA ASN A 2 3.47 0.59 9.51
C ASN A 2 3.14 -0.88 9.20
N ARG A 3 1.98 -1.39 9.61
CA ARG A 3 1.56 -2.75 9.26
C ARG A 3 1.23 -2.86 7.77
N ALA A 4 1.61 -3.98 7.16
CA ALA A 4 1.33 -4.30 5.75
C ALA A 4 -0.15 -4.07 5.40
N ALA A 5 -1.06 -4.79 6.06
CA ALA A 5 -2.49 -4.72 5.78
C ALA A 5 -3.25 -3.69 6.65
N CYS A 6 -2.85 -2.41 6.64
CA CYS A 6 -3.56 -1.36 7.39
C CYS A 6 -4.58 -0.62 6.52
N GLN A 7 -5.87 -0.91 6.68
CA GLN A 7 -6.96 -0.23 5.96
C GLN A 7 -7.09 1.26 6.30
N ALA A 8 -6.68 1.68 7.51
CA ALA A 8 -6.72 3.08 7.95
C ALA A 8 -5.53 3.92 7.45
N ARG A 9 -4.80 3.45 6.44
CA ARG A 9 -3.60 4.13 5.95
C ARG A 9 -3.99 5.32 5.06
N ALA A 10 -3.66 6.52 5.52
CA ALA A 10 -3.97 7.77 4.84
C ALA A 10 -2.84 8.31 3.94
N LEU A 11 -1.61 7.79 4.09
CA LEU A 11 -0.43 8.28 3.36
C LEU A 11 0.39 7.10 2.82
N PRO A 12 1.07 7.29 1.67
CA PRO A 12 1.99 6.29 1.14
C PRO A 12 3.18 6.09 2.10
N PRO A 13 3.76 4.89 2.12
CA PRO A 13 4.97 4.62 2.86
C PRO A 13 6.17 5.41 2.32
N ILE A 14 6.91 6.06 3.21
CA ILE A 14 8.13 6.78 2.86
C ILE A 14 9.22 5.76 2.53
N GLY A 15 9.88 5.91 1.38
CA GLY A 15 11.01 5.07 0.98
C GLY A 15 10.67 3.63 0.61
N ARG A 16 9.40 3.32 0.34
CA ARG A 16 8.98 2.03 -0.23
C ARG A 16 8.14 2.26 -1.48
N ASP A 17 8.34 1.43 -2.49
CA ASP A 17 7.54 1.45 -3.69
C ASP A 17 6.10 1.01 -3.39
N VAL A 18 5.17 1.82 -3.89
CA VAL A 18 3.74 1.54 -3.88
C VAL A 18 3.43 0.90 -5.22
N LEU A 19 2.72 -0.23 -5.21
CA LEU A 19 2.25 -0.85 -6.45
C LEU A 19 1.41 0.19 -7.26
N PRO A 20 1.45 0.22 -8.59
CA PRO A 20 0.55 1.06 -9.37
C PRO A 20 -0.90 0.59 -9.24
N ASP A 21 -1.85 1.52 -9.36
CA ASP A 21 -3.28 1.29 -9.10
C ASP A 21 -4.06 0.69 -10.27
N ASP A 22 -3.38 0.37 -11.38
CA ASP A 22 -4.02 0.11 -12.68
C ASP A 22 -4.89 -1.17 -12.70
N ASP A 23 -4.60 -2.15 -11.81
CA ASP A 23 -5.29 -3.46 -11.76
C ASP A 23 -5.44 -3.99 -10.31
N ARG A 24 -5.58 -3.10 -9.32
CA ARG A 24 -5.56 -3.53 -7.91
C ARG A 24 -6.88 -4.15 -7.44
N ARG A 25 -6.80 -5.42 -7.03
CA ARG A 25 -7.83 -6.12 -6.22
C ARG A 25 -7.67 -5.90 -4.70
N SER A 26 -6.65 -5.16 -4.27
CA SER A 26 -6.36 -4.97 -2.84
C SER A 26 -7.34 -3.97 -2.22
N SER A 27 -7.97 -4.36 -1.10
CA SER A 27 -8.83 -3.48 -0.31
C SER A 27 -8.05 -2.59 0.65
N VAL A 28 -6.71 -2.66 0.63
CA VAL A 28 -5.82 -1.88 1.49
C VAL A 28 -5.22 -0.72 0.67
N PRO A 29 -5.43 0.54 1.07
CA PRO A 29 -4.82 1.67 0.40
C PRO A 29 -3.29 1.68 0.60
N PHE A 30 -2.56 2.06 -0.45
CA PHE A 30 -1.09 2.11 -0.47
C PHE A 30 -0.40 0.80 -0.09
N ASP A 31 -0.91 -0.30 -0.63
CA ASP A 31 -0.33 -1.62 -0.42
C ASP A 31 1.08 -1.70 -1.03
N PHE A 32 1.92 -2.51 -0.40
CA PHE A 32 3.33 -2.62 -0.76
C PHE A 32 3.51 -3.49 -2.00
N ALA A 33 4.41 -3.09 -2.91
CA ALA A 33 4.97 -4.05 -3.84
C ALA A 33 5.91 -4.97 -3.05
N GLU A 34 5.59 -6.26 -2.96
CA GLU A 34 6.54 -7.26 -2.47
C GLU A 34 7.64 -7.41 -3.54
N SER A 35 8.91 -7.38 -3.11
CA SER A 35 10.09 -7.36 -3.99
C SER A 35 10.28 -8.64 -4.80
#